data_AF-A0A2W6MRR3-F1
#
_entry.id   AF-A0A2W6MRR3-F1
#
_cell.length_a   1.000
_cell.length_b   1.000
_cell.length_c   1.000
_cell.angle_alpha   90.00
_cell.angle_beta   90.00
_cell.angle_gamma   90.00
#
_symmetry.space_group_name_H-M   'P 1'
#
loop_
_entity.id
_entity.type
_entity.pdbx_description
1 polymer ?
#
loop_
_entity_poly.entity_id
_entity_poly.type
_entity_poly.pdbx_seq_one_letter_code
_entity_poly.pdbx_strand_id
1 'polypeptide(L)'
;MSKRELVKNLYIEGKSIDDICVCAKITRAGFYYMKKDDFSKGIDWEALKLNALRDEKDLENKEAMFLNALIAEFDRFLESASRDELSLELLESLQKYAKTYWAIKAPKKIDTKALKFETAKKTIEEIISLAKDNEEVCEWLSANSDLILGKVFK
;
A
#
# COMPACT_ATOMS: atom_id res chain seq x y z
N MET A 1 22.68 -8.61 -0.26
CA MET A 1 21.71 -7.69 -0.88
C MET A 1 22.42 -6.37 -1.12
N SER A 2 22.47 -5.91 -2.36
CA SER A 2 23.13 -4.65 -2.71
C SER A 2 22.32 -3.45 -2.22
N LYS A 3 22.99 -2.30 -2.01
CA LYS A 3 22.31 -1.05 -1.63
C LYS A 3 21.22 -0.66 -2.64
N ARG A 4 21.43 -0.93 -3.93
CA ARG A 4 20.45 -0.67 -4.98
C ARG A 4 19.23 -1.59 -4.88
N GLU A 5 19.43 -2.87 -4.61
CA GLU A 5 18.33 -3.82 -4.41
C GLU A 5 17.48 -3.46 -3.20
N LEU A 6 18.11 -3.04 -2.09
CA LEU A 6 17.40 -2.57 -0.90
C LEU A 6 16.50 -1.38 -1.22
N VAL A 7 17.03 -0.37 -1.93
CA VAL A 7 16.28 0.83 -2.33
C VAL A 7 15.10 0.48 -3.23
N LYS A 8 15.32 -0.40 -4.21
CA LYS A 8 14.29 -0.88 -5.12
C LYS A 8 13.17 -1.63 -4.40
N ASN A 9 13.52 -2.53 -3.47
CA ASN A 9 12.54 -3.32 -2.73
C ASN A 9 11.67 -2.44 -1.83
N LEU A 10 12.29 -1.52 -1.06
CA LEU A 10 11.55 -0.57 -0.23
C LEU A 10 10.60 0.31 -1.06
N TYR A 11 10.99 0.64 -2.30
CA TYR A 11 10.12 1.36 -3.23
C TYR A 11 8.91 0.55 -3.70
N ILE A 12 9.14 -0.71 -4.08
CA ILE A 12 8.10 -1.66 -4.51
C ILE A 12 7.11 -1.94 -3.37
N GLU A 13 7.60 -2.00 -2.13
CA GLU A 13 6.80 -2.13 -0.89
C GLU A 13 6.01 -0.87 -0.53
N GLY A 14 6.20 0.24 -1.26
CA GLY A 14 5.42 1.46 -1.08
C GLY A 14 5.92 2.42 0.00
N LYS A 15 7.18 2.29 0.47
CA LYS A 15 7.79 3.25 1.41
C LYS A 15 7.97 4.63 0.76
N SER A 16 7.97 5.68 1.58
CA SER A 16 8.23 7.04 1.10
C SER A 16 9.68 7.20 0.67
N ILE A 17 9.95 8.08 -0.31
CA ILE A 17 11.31 8.32 -0.81
C ILE A 17 12.22 8.84 0.33
N ASP A 18 11.68 9.63 1.25
CA ASP A 18 12.43 10.16 2.39
C ASP A 18 12.84 9.04 3.37
N ASP A 19 11.92 8.13 3.70
CA ASP A 19 12.23 6.95 4.52
C ASP A 19 13.26 6.04 3.85
N ILE A 20 13.13 5.83 2.53
CA ILE A 20 14.09 5.04 1.75
C ILE A 20 15.48 5.68 1.80
N CYS A 21 15.57 7.00 1.67
CA CYS A 21 16.83 7.74 1.72
C CYS A 21 17.51 7.59 3.08
N VAL A 22 16.75 7.68 4.18
CA VAL A 22 17.23 7.47 5.54
C VAL A 22 17.69 6.03 5.75
N CYS A 23 16.85 5.04 5.42
CA CYS A 23 17.14 3.62 5.62
C CYS A 23 18.34 3.13 4.79
N ALA A 24 18.44 3.55 3.53
CA ALA A 24 19.52 3.13 2.64
C ALA A 24 20.77 4.03 2.71
N LYS A 25 20.72 5.11 3.52
CA LYS A 25 21.77 6.13 3.61
C LYS A 25 22.16 6.63 2.21
N ILE A 26 21.18 7.14 1.47
CA ILE A 26 21.35 7.75 0.15
C ILE A 26 20.67 9.11 0.10
N THR A 27 21.06 9.92 -0.86
CA THR A 27 20.38 11.19 -1.15
C THR A 27 19.20 10.94 -2.10
N ARG A 28 18.24 11.88 -2.11
CA ARG A 28 17.13 11.90 -3.08
C ARG A 28 17.63 11.86 -4.53
N ALA A 29 18.70 12.60 -4.83
CA ALA A 29 19.35 12.56 -6.13
C ALA A 29 19.90 11.16 -6.46
N GLY A 30 20.51 10.48 -5.48
CA GLY A 30 20.97 9.10 -5.61
C GLY A 30 19.83 8.11 -5.87
N PHE A 31 18.67 8.29 -5.23
CA PHE A 31 17.47 7.51 -5.48
C PHE A 31 17.01 7.63 -6.94
N TYR A 32 16.83 8.87 -7.43
CA TYR A 32 16.37 9.10 -8.81
C TYR A 32 17.39 8.66 -9.85
N TYR A 33 18.70 8.80 -9.56
CA TYR A 33 19.76 8.27 -10.39
C TYR A 33 19.65 6.74 -10.54
N MET A 34 19.50 6.02 -9.42
CA MET A 34 19.34 4.56 -9.44
C MET A 34 18.09 4.13 -10.21
N LYS A 35 16.96 4.80 -9.97
CA LYS A 35 15.69 4.53 -10.67
C LYS A 35 15.81 4.75 -12.18
N LYS A 36 16.45 5.85 -12.60
CA LYS A 36 16.66 6.18 -14.02
C LYS A 36 17.64 5.21 -14.70
N ASP A 37 18.70 4.81 -14.02
CA ASP A 37 19.69 3.86 -14.54
C ASP A 37 19.14 2.42 -14.61
N ASP A 38 18.27 2.03 -13.69
CA ASP A 38 17.54 0.75 -13.80
C ASP A 38 16.51 0.80 -14.94
N PHE A 39 15.82 1.93 -15.13
CA PHE A 39 14.88 2.12 -16.23
C PHE A 39 15.58 2.03 -17.61
N SER A 40 16.77 2.61 -17.78
CA SER A 40 17.54 2.48 -19.02
C SER A 40 18.03 1.06 -19.30
N LYS A 41 18.08 0.21 -18.27
CA LYS A 41 18.38 -1.23 -18.36
C LYS A 41 17.12 -2.09 -18.50
N GLY A 42 15.94 -1.48 -18.68
CA GLY A 42 14.66 -2.16 -18.85
C GLY A 42 13.98 -2.59 -17.54
N ILE A 43 14.47 -2.14 -16.39
CA ILE A 43 13.87 -2.45 -15.08
C ILE A 43 12.97 -1.29 -14.66
N ASP A 44 11.67 -1.42 -14.90
CA ASP A 44 10.67 -0.42 -14.53
C ASP A 44 10.13 -0.64 -13.11
N TRP A 45 10.53 0.23 -12.19
CA TRP A 45 10.14 0.17 -10.79
C TRP A 45 8.65 0.47 -10.57
N GLU A 46 8.00 1.25 -11.43
CA GLU A 46 6.55 1.50 -11.35
C GLU A 46 5.78 0.25 -11.74
N ALA A 47 6.18 -0.38 -12.84
CA ALA A 47 5.56 -1.63 -13.29
C ALA A 47 5.75 -2.74 -12.24
N LEU A 48 6.94 -2.82 -11.61
CA LEU A 48 7.21 -3.77 -10.53
C LEU A 48 6.35 -3.50 -9.28
N LYS A 49 6.19 -2.23 -8.89
CA LYS A 49 5.29 -1.84 -7.79
C LYS A 49 3.83 -2.19 -8.10
N LEU A 50 3.39 -1.92 -9.33
CA LEU A 50 2.04 -2.26 -9.79
C LEU A 50 1.80 -3.78 -9.85
N ASN A 51 2.82 -4.55 -10.24
CA ASN A 51 2.76 -6.01 -10.24
C ASN A 51 2.76 -6.58 -8.82
N ALA A 52 3.52 -6.00 -7.88
CA ALA A 52 3.45 -6.37 -6.47
C ALA A 52 2.07 -6.08 -5.86
N LEU A 53 1.45 -4.96 -6.24
CA LEU A 53 0.04 -4.65 -5.90
C LEU A 53 -0.95 -5.61 -6.59
N ARG A 54 -0.61 -6.17 -7.75
CA ARG A 54 -1.40 -7.21 -8.42
C ARG A 54 -1.21 -8.59 -7.80
N ASP A 55 -0.04 -8.91 -7.24
CA ASP A 55 0.19 -10.09 -6.39
C ASP A 55 -0.64 -10.02 -5.10
N GLU A 56 -1.17 -8.86 -4.73
CA GLU A 56 -2.23 -8.75 -3.72
C GLU A 56 -3.53 -9.45 -4.17
N LYS A 57 -3.75 -9.72 -5.47
CA LYS A 57 -4.78 -10.69 -5.93
C LYS A 57 -4.38 -12.15 -5.72
N ASP A 58 -3.09 -12.45 -5.61
CA ASP A 58 -2.63 -13.76 -5.13
C ASP A 58 -2.98 -13.95 -3.64
N LEU A 59 -3.24 -12.85 -2.93
CA LEU A 59 -3.88 -12.84 -1.61
C LEU A 59 -5.34 -13.32 -1.69
N GLU A 60 -6.11 -12.97 -2.73
CA GLU A 60 -7.48 -13.52 -2.94
C GLU A 60 -7.45 -15.05 -3.13
N ASN A 61 -6.43 -15.59 -3.81
CA ASN A 61 -6.21 -17.04 -3.91
C ASN A 61 -5.87 -17.68 -2.56
N LYS A 62 -5.03 -17.03 -1.76
CA LYS A 62 -4.70 -17.48 -0.39
C LYS A 62 -5.91 -17.39 0.54
N GLU A 63 -6.77 -16.39 0.37
CA GLU A 63 -8.06 -16.27 1.05
C GLU A 63 -9.01 -17.42 0.67
N ALA A 64 -9.11 -17.76 -0.62
CA ALA A 64 -9.91 -18.89 -1.08
C ALA A 64 -9.41 -20.23 -0.51
N MET A 65 -8.09 -20.44 -0.49
CA MET A 65 -7.47 -21.62 0.14
C MET A 65 -7.75 -21.68 1.65
N PHE A 66 -7.68 -20.53 2.34
CA PHE A 66 -7.95 -20.44 3.77
C PHE A 66 -9.44 -20.67 4.10
N LEU A 67 -10.36 -20.09 3.34
CA LEU A 67 -11.80 -20.32 3.49
C LEU A 67 -12.17 -21.77 3.24
N ASN A 68 -11.57 -22.40 2.23
CA ASN A 68 -11.76 -23.83 1.97
C ASN A 68 -11.25 -24.69 3.12
N ALA A 69 -10.10 -24.33 3.71
CA ALA A 69 -9.61 -24.99 4.92
C ALA A 69 -10.52 -24.77 6.13
N LEU A 70 -11.07 -23.56 6.30
CA LEU A 70 -12.03 -23.24 7.37
C LEU A 70 -13.31 -24.06 7.23
N ILE A 71 -13.87 -24.14 6.02
CA ILE A 71 -15.07 -24.92 5.73
C ILE A 71 -14.80 -26.41 5.98
N ALA A 72 -13.68 -26.94 5.47
CA ALA A 72 -13.32 -28.35 5.68
C ALA A 72 -13.16 -28.70 7.16
N GLU A 73 -12.60 -27.80 7.96
CA GLU A 73 -12.45 -28.03 9.40
C GLU A 73 -13.78 -27.85 10.16
N PHE A 74 -14.68 -27.00 9.65
CA PHE A 74 -16.04 -26.87 10.15
C PHE A 74 -16.88 -28.12 9.86
N ASP A 75 -16.73 -28.72 8.67
CA ASP A 75 -17.40 -29.97 8.30
C ASP A 75 -16.90 -31.12 9.19
N ARG A 76 -15.59 -31.25 9.38
CA ARG A 76 -15.01 -32.20 10.35
C ARG A 76 -15.48 -31.93 11.77
N PHE A 77 -15.61 -30.66 12.16
CA PHE A 77 -16.14 -30.24 13.45
C PHE A 77 -17.60 -30.68 13.63
N LEU A 78 -18.48 -30.50 12.63
CA LEU A 78 -19.87 -30.96 12.69
C LEU A 78 -19.96 -32.50 12.75
N GLU A 79 -19.12 -33.20 12.00
CA GLU A 79 -19.02 -34.65 12.08
C GLU A 79 -18.54 -35.14 13.46
N SER A 80 -17.63 -34.41 14.12
CA SER A 80 -17.11 -34.76 15.44
C SER A 80 -18.02 -34.35 16.61
N ALA A 81 -18.67 -33.18 16.53
CA ALA A 81 -19.63 -32.70 17.53
C ALA A 81 -20.93 -33.51 17.54
N SER A 82 -21.23 -34.22 16.44
CA SER A 82 -22.31 -35.21 16.43
C SER A 82 -21.99 -36.47 17.25
N ARG A 83 -20.73 -36.67 17.67
CA ARG A 83 -20.26 -37.85 18.41
C ARG A 83 -19.91 -37.59 19.88
N ASP A 84 -19.40 -36.41 20.23
CA ASP A 84 -19.11 -36.01 21.61
C ASP A 84 -19.56 -34.56 21.86
N GLU A 85 -20.07 -34.28 23.07
CA GLU A 85 -20.52 -32.94 23.48
C GLU A 85 -19.43 -31.88 23.28
N LEU A 86 -19.83 -30.72 22.76
CA LEU A 86 -18.97 -29.57 22.50
C LEU A 86 -18.21 -29.12 23.77
N SER A 87 -16.91 -29.37 23.83
CA SER A 87 -16.07 -28.98 24.96
C SER A 87 -15.74 -27.48 24.95
N LEU A 88 -15.60 -26.90 26.15
CA LEU A 88 -15.35 -25.46 26.35
C LEU A 88 -14.04 -24.99 25.68
N GLU A 89 -13.01 -25.83 25.71
CA GLU A 89 -11.68 -25.57 25.17
C GLU A 89 -11.69 -25.45 23.62
N LEU A 90 -12.62 -26.13 22.98
CA LEU A 90 -12.80 -26.12 21.53
C LEU A 90 -13.50 -24.83 21.05
N LEU A 91 -14.49 -24.35 21.83
CA LEU A 91 -15.14 -23.05 21.59
C LEU A 91 -14.17 -21.88 21.73
N GLU A 92 -13.26 -21.93 22.71
CA GLU A 92 -12.21 -20.92 22.88
C GLU A 92 -11.23 -20.89 21.71
N SER A 93 -10.84 -22.06 21.20
CA SER A 93 -9.99 -22.17 20.01
C SER A 93 -10.66 -21.50 18.80
N LEU A 94 -11.94 -21.77 18.56
CA LEU A 94 -12.70 -21.20 17.45
C LEU A 94 -12.81 -19.67 17.55
N GLN A 95 -13.07 -19.16 18.76
CA GLN A 95 -13.12 -17.72 19.02
C GLN A 95 -11.76 -17.04 18.79
N LYS A 96 -10.67 -17.70 19.16
CA LYS A 96 -9.30 -17.21 18.96
C LYS A 96 -9.00 -17.08 17.47
N TYR A 97 -9.33 -18.10 16.67
CA TYR A 97 -9.10 -18.07 15.22
C TYR A 97 -9.97 -17.04 14.49
N ALA A 98 -11.25 -16.88 14.88
CA ALA A 98 -12.14 -15.84 14.34
C ALA A 98 -11.65 -14.41 14.66
N LYS A 99 -11.14 -14.19 15.88
CA LYS A 99 -10.50 -12.90 16.26
C LYS A 99 -9.24 -12.62 15.45
N THR A 100 -8.42 -13.63 15.20
CA THR A 100 -7.22 -13.48 14.36
C THR A 100 -7.58 -13.12 12.92
N TYR A 101 -8.62 -13.75 12.33
CA TYR A 101 -9.17 -13.35 11.03
C TYR A 101 -9.65 -11.90 11.03
N TRP A 102 -10.37 -11.47 12.06
CA TRP A 102 -10.82 -10.08 12.19
C TRP A 102 -9.65 -9.10 12.31
N ALA A 103 -8.59 -9.45 13.04
CA ALA A 103 -7.40 -8.60 13.18
C ALA A 103 -6.59 -8.48 11.86
N ILE A 104 -6.55 -9.54 11.06
CA ILE A 104 -5.89 -9.57 9.75
C ILE A 104 -6.72 -8.81 8.70
N LYS A 105 -8.05 -9.01 8.72
CA LYS A 105 -9.00 -8.37 7.79
C LYS A 105 -9.45 -6.99 8.24
N ALA A 106 -9.13 -6.56 9.47
CA ALA A 106 -9.48 -5.23 9.96
C ALA A 106 -8.91 -4.23 8.96
N PRO A 107 -9.77 -3.51 8.21
CA PRO A 107 -9.27 -2.61 7.21
C PRO A 107 -8.42 -1.59 7.93
N LYS A 108 -7.12 -1.55 7.60
CA LYS A 108 -6.40 -0.28 7.67
C LYS A 108 -7.17 0.59 6.69
N LYS A 109 -8.14 1.36 7.18
CA LYS A 109 -8.93 2.30 6.38
C LYS A 109 -7.96 3.34 5.82
N ILE A 110 -7.24 2.98 4.77
CA ILE A 110 -6.62 3.93 3.88
C ILE A 110 -7.78 4.33 3.00
N ASP A 111 -8.49 5.37 3.43
CA ASP A 111 -9.48 6.02 2.59
C ASP A 111 -8.72 6.52 1.35
N THR A 112 -8.80 5.76 0.26
CA THR A 112 -8.06 6.01 -0.97
C THR A 112 -8.49 7.31 -1.62
N LYS A 113 -9.72 7.80 -1.33
CA LYS A 113 -10.21 9.10 -1.76
C LYS A 113 -9.58 10.21 -0.92
N ALA A 114 -9.52 10.03 0.41
CA ALA A 114 -8.79 10.94 1.28
C ALA A 114 -7.28 10.97 0.98
N LEU A 115 -6.67 9.82 0.66
CA LEU A 115 -5.26 9.72 0.30
C LEU A 115 -4.95 10.45 -1.01
N LYS A 116 -5.81 10.30 -2.04
CA LYS A 116 -5.70 11.06 -3.29
C LYS A 116 -5.86 12.55 -3.05
N PHE A 117 -6.83 12.94 -2.22
CA PHE A 117 -7.07 14.33 -1.86
C PHE A 117 -5.87 14.94 -1.12
N GLU A 118 -5.34 14.24 -0.13
CA GLU A 118 -4.18 14.68 0.65
C GLU A 118 -2.92 14.76 -0.21
N THR A 119 -2.72 13.80 -1.12
CA THR A 119 -1.60 13.80 -2.07
C THR A 119 -1.68 14.97 -3.05
N ALA A 120 -2.87 15.24 -3.60
CA ALA A 120 -3.10 16.39 -4.47
C ALA A 120 -2.87 17.72 -3.75
N LYS A 121 -3.40 17.84 -2.52
CA LYS A 121 -3.21 19.01 -1.67
C LYS A 121 -1.72 19.26 -1.36
N LYS A 122 -1.00 18.23 -0.89
CA LYS A 122 0.46 18.32 -0.63
C LYS A 122 1.24 18.71 -1.88
N THR A 123 0.87 18.19 -3.04
CA THR A 123 1.56 18.52 -4.31
C THR A 123 1.39 20.00 -4.65
N ILE A 124 0.18 20.56 -4.48
CA ILE A 124 -0.08 21.98 -4.72
C ILE A 124 0.66 22.85 -3.70
N GLU A 125 0.66 22.47 -2.42
CA GLU A 125 1.38 23.19 -1.36
C GLU A 125 2.90 23.24 -1.63
N GLU A 126 3.50 22.14 -2.08
CA GLU A 126 4.92 22.10 -2.44
C GLU A 126 5.23 22.94 -3.70
N ILE A 127 4.34 22.94 -4.70
CA ILE A 127 4.50 23.81 -5.87
C ILE A 127 4.46 25.29 -5.46
N ILE A 128 3.54 25.67 -4.57
CA ILE A 128 3.45 27.05 -4.04
C ILE A 128 4.70 27.39 -3.23
N SER A 129 5.19 26.47 -2.39
CA SER A 129 6.43 26.63 -1.62
C SER A 129 7.65 26.88 -2.51
N LEU A 130 7.77 26.12 -3.61
CA LEU A 130 8.84 26.28 -4.60
C LEU A 130 8.68 27.56 -5.43
N ALA A 131 7.45 28.01 -5.67
CA ALA A 131 7.15 29.19 -6.46
C ALA A 131 7.13 30.50 -5.66
N LYS A 132 7.31 30.46 -4.32
CA LYS A 132 7.12 31.63 -3.45
C LYS A 132 7.97 32.85 -3.83
N ASP A 133 9.16 32.60 -4.39
CA ASP A 133 10.13 33.63 -4.79
C ASP A 133 10.03 33.95 -6.31
N ASN A 134 9.02 33.40 -6.99
CA ASN A 134 8.75 33.58 -8.42
C ASN A 134 7.34 34.16 -8.63
N GLU A 135 7.29 35.48 -8.74
CA GLU A 135 6.07 36.29 -8.80
C GLU A 135 5.17 35.91 -10.00
N GLU A 136 5.78 35.65 -11.16
CA GLU A 136 5.09 35.29 -12.40
C GLU A 136 4.37 33.94 -12.29
N VAL A 137 4.98 32.98 -11.59
CA VAL A 137 4.38 31.66 -11.32
C VAL A 137 3.28 31.77 -10.28
N CYS A 138 3.45 32.59 -9.24
CA CYS A 138 2.42 32.84 -8.23
C CYS A 138 1.17 33.51 -8.83
N GLU A 139 1.34 34.49 -9.71
CA GLU A 139 0.24 35.14 -10.42
C GLU A 139 -0.50 34.16 -11.34
N TRP A 140 0.25 33.36 -12.11
CA TRP A 140 -0.35 32.35 -12.99
C TRP A 140 -1.13 31.29 -12.23
N LEU A 141 -0.59 30.77 -11.12
CA LEU A 141 -1.25 29.79 -10.26
C LEU A 141 -2.52 30.36 -9.63
N SER A 142 -2.48 31.62 -9.18
CA SER A 142 -3.64 32.31 -8.61
C SER A 142 -4.76 32.47 -9.63
N ALA A 143 -4.42 32.89 -10.86
CA ALA A 143 -5.36 33.08 -11.96
C ALA A 143 -6.02 31.76 -12.45
N ASN A 144 -5.37 30.62 -12.23
CA ASN A 144 -5.83 29.31 -12.69
C ASN A 144 -6.33 28.38 -11.55
N SER A 145 -6.39 28.87 -10.32
CA SER A 145 -6.69 28.08 -9.12
C SER A 145 -7.99 27.25 -9.24
N ASP A 146 -9.10 27.88 -9.63
CA ASP A 146 -10.39 27.21 -9.81
C ASP A 146 -10.36 26.14 -10.92
N LEU A 147 -9.60 26.40 -12.00
CA LEU A 147 -9.45 25.45 -13.11
C LEU A 147 -8.66 24.21 -12.68
N ILE A 148 -7.63 24.40 -11.86
CA ILE A 148 -6.80 23.34 -11.30
C ILE A 148 -7.64 22.48 -10.36
N LEU A 149 -8.36 23.11 -9.42
CA LEU A 149 -9.26 22.41 -8.50
C LEU A 149 -10.33 21.61 -9.26
N GLY A 150 -10.95 22.22 -10.28
CA GLY A 150 -11.98 21.58 -11.10
C GLY A 150 -11.48 20.41 -11.97
N LYS A 151 -10.19 20.35 -12.31
CA LYS A 151 -9.59 19.22 -13.04
C LYS A 151 -9.09 18.11 -12.13
N VAL A 152 -8.65 18.44 -10.92
CA VAL A 152 -8.07 17.49 -9.96
C VAL A 152 -9.14 16.79 -9.12
N PHE A 153 -10.24 17.48 -8.81
CA PHE A 153 -11.30 16.98 -7.91
C PHE A 153 -12.60 16.56 -8.60
N LYS A 154 -12.58 16.40 -9.93
CA LYS A 154 -13.69 15.80 -10.70
C LYS A 154 -13.71 14.27 -10.60
#